data_AF-A0A521DIK8-F1
#
_entry.id   AF-A0A521DIK8-F1
#
_cell.length_a   1.000
_cell.length_b   1.000
_cell.length_c   1.000
_cell.angle_alpha   90.00
_cell.angle_beta   90.00
_cell.angle_gamma   90.00
#
_symmetry.space_group_name_H-M   'P 1'
#
loop_
_entity.id
_entity.type
_entity.pdbx_description
1 polymer ?
#
loop_
_entity_poly.entity_id
_entity_poly.type
_entity_poly.pdbx_seq_one_letter_code
_entity_poly.pdbx_strand_id
1 'polypeptide(L)'
;MNKLVFFVCAAVALCSCKHTAVNSKVLMYVGATSNDSLKGIEYCYFDTVSGQIGELALASQMLNPNFLEVDRQNNLLFAVGQSQEPQAKSSLLRCYKVNDSNGAITPISEALVPGQGSCYVALDQSREKVMVANYSSGDVCVFHFLNNQLSYLNSVQHYGTGPDKSRQEAAHAHSINIDPGSDRIYSADLGADKLMVYTITENGLKTLDSVLCRPGAGPRHFDFSPNGKILAVVNELDCTVSTFAIDDTGVYKEAMQTLSMLPDTFSGVAYCADIHFSPDGKFLYASNRGFDCIAVFEVSGTHLQRVELMTDGIKWPRNFAIDPSGNFVLVANRDANNITVYKRNKKNGKLTRLPHTVETERPICIKFFS
;
A
#
# COMPACT_ATOMS: atom_id res chain seq x y z
N MET A 1 9.66 -81.35 19.05
CA MET A 1 10.50 -80.38 18.32
C MET A 1 9.70 -79.85 17.13
N ASN A 2 8.84 -78.87 17.36
CA ASN A 2 9.05 -77.44 17.06
C ASN A 2 9.30 -77.13 15.57
N LYS A 3 8.28 -76.58 14.89
CA LYS A 3 8.24 -75.16 14.49
C LYS A 3 6.90 -74.85 13.79
N LEU A 4 6.03 -74.15 14.51
CA LEU A 4 4.83 -73.53 13.96
C LEU A 4 5.23 -72.18 13.36
N VAL A 5 5.06 -72.00 12.05
CA VAL A 5 5.37 -70.74 11.35
C VAL A 5 4.13 -69.85 11.41
N PHE A 6 4.18 -68.77 12.19
CA PHE A 6 3.18 -67.72 12.19
C PHE A 6 3.43 -66.77 11.01
N PHE A 7 2.49 -66.69 10.08
CA PHE A 7 2.43 -65.62 9.09
C PHE A 7 1.83 -64.38 9.77
N VAL A 8 2.65 -63.34 9.98
CA VAL A 8 2.20 -62.03 10.41
C VAL A 8 1.87 -61.22 9.15
N CYS A 9 0.58 -61.06 8.84
CA CYS A 9 0.12 -60.07 7.87
C CYS A 9 0.26 -58.67 8.48
N ALA A 10 1.32 -57.94 8.12
CA ALA A 10 1.44 -56.53 8.44
C ALA A 10 0.47 -55.73 7.56
N ALA A 11 -0.63 -55.25 8.14
CA ALA A 11 -1.51 -54.28 7.50
C ALA A 11 -0.78 -52.93 7.46
N VAL A 12 -0.31 -52.52 6.28
CA VAL A 12 0.20 -51.17 6.04
C VAL A 12 -0.99 -50.22 6.03
N ALA A 13 -1.23 -49.54 7.15
CA ALA A 13 -2.15 -48.42 7.19
C ALA A 13 -1.56 -47.27 6.36
N LEU A 14 -2.04 -47.12 5.12
CA LEU A 14 -1.80 -45.94 4.30
C LEU A 14 -2.49 -44.76 4.99
N CYS A 15 -1.72 -44.04 5.81
CA CYS A 15 -2.12 -42.76 6.37
C CYS A 15 -2.19 -41.77 5.21
N SER A 16 -3.36 -41.63 4.58
CA SER A 16 -3.60 -40.59 3.59
C SER A 16 -3.57 -39.25 4.32
N CYS A 17 -2.41 -38.59 4.34
CA CYS A 17 -2.34 -37.18 4.65
C CYS A 17 -3.25 -36.45 3.68
N LYS A 18 -4.45 -36.07 4.13
CA LYS A 18 -5.26 -35.08 3.45
C LYS A 18 -4.45 -33.80 3.47
N HIS A 19 -3.65 -33.55 2.43
CA HIS A 19 -3.20 -32.21 2.13
C HIS A 19 -4.47 -31.39 1.93
N THR A 20 -4.88 -30.67 2.96
CA THR A 20 -5.80 -29.54 2.80
C THR A 20 -5.17 -28.66 1.74
N ALA A 21 -5.77 -28.61 0.56
CA ALA A 21 -5.34 -27.71 -0.50
C ALA A 21 -5.36 -26.30 0.10
N VAL A 22 -4.18 -25.72 0.27
CA VAL A 22 -4.07 -24.30 0.59
C VAL A 22 -4.78 -23.58 -0.54
N ASN A 23 -5.82 -22.80 -0.23
CA ASN A 23 -6.51 -22.03 -1.24
C ASN A 23 -5.49 -21.05 -1.84
N SER A 24 -5.01 -21.34 -3.05
CA SER A 24 -4.01 -20.53 -3.74
C SER A 24 -4.58 -19.19 -4.17
N LYS A 25 -5.90 -19.07 -4.24
CA LYS A 25 -6.59 -17.88 -4.73
C LYS A 25 -6.88 -16.91 -3.59
N VAL A 26 -6.34 -15.70 -3.73
CA VAL A 26 -6.63 -14.57 -2.85
C VAL A 26 -7.47 -13.54 -3.60
N LEU A 27 -8.42 -12.94 -2.90
CA LEU A 27 -9.23 -11.85 -3.42
C LEU A 27 -8.39 -10.57 -3.47
N MET A 28 -8.54 -9.81 -4.56
CA MET A 28 -7.83 -8.55 -4.77
C MET A 28 -8.81 -7.50 -5.28
N TYR A 29 -8.68 -6.28 -4.76
CA TYR A 29 -9.41 -5.10 -5.20
C TYR A 29 -8.49 -4.11 -5.91
N VAL A 30 -9.04 -3.43 -6.90
CA VAL A 30 -8.33 -2.43 -7.72
C VAL A 30 -9.12 -1.12 -7.70
N GLY A 31 -8.45 -0.04 -7.29
CA GLY A 31 -8.92 1.33 -7.44
C GLY A 31 -8.32 1.97 -8.69
N ALA A 32 -9.13 2.76 -9.40
CA ALA A 32 -8.77 3.45 -10.62
C ALA A 32 -9.04 4.95 -10.52
N THR A 33 -8.34 5.75 -11.32
CA THR A 33 -8.71 7.16 -11.56
C THR A 33 -9.40 7.26 -12.90
N SER A 34 -10.67 7.68 -12.90
CA SER A 34 -11.45 7.88 -14.11
C SER A 34 -12.36 9.09 -13.97
N ASN A 35 -12.59 9.77 -15.10
CA ASN A 35 -13.60 10.81 -15.21
C ASN A 35 -14.99 10.22 -15.50
N ASP A 36 -15.10 8.90 -15.69
CA ASP A 36 -16.36 8.18 -15.88
C ASP A 36 -16.91 7.70 -14.53
N SER A 37 -18.09 8.19 -14.15
CA SER A 37 -18.78 7.81 -12.92
C SER A 37 -19.35 6.39 -12.95
N LEU A 38 -19.40 5.73 -14.12
CA LEU A 38 -19.81 4.34 -14.27
C LEU A 38 -18.70 3.35 -13.89
N LYS A 39 -17.47 3.84 -13.70
CA LYS A 39 -16.32 3.08 -13.20
C LYS A 39 -16.24 3.15 -11.67
N GLY A 40 -15.31 2.41 -11.10
CA GLY A 40 -15.09 2.43 -9.66
C GLY A 40 -14.08 1.41 -9.21
N ILE A 41 -14.44 0.67 -8.15
CA ILE A 41 -13.60 -0.38 -7.57
C ILE A 41 -13.87 -1.66 -8.35
N GLU A 42 -12.82 -2.27 -8.86
CA GLU A 42 -12.87 -3.59 -9.51
C GLU A 42 -12.30 -4.66 -8.56
N TYR A 43 -12.61 -5.93 -8.81
CA TYR A 43 -12.06 -7.04 -8.05
C TYR A 43 -11.85 -8.27 -8.93
N CYS A 44 -10.91 -9.12 -8.51
CA CYS A 44 -10.72 -10.46 -9.08
C CYS A 44 -10.05 -11.36 -8.05
N TYR A 45 -9.86 -12.63 -8.42
CA TYR A 45 -9.03 -13.57 -7.67
C TYR A 45 -7.66 -13.70 -8.32
N PHE A 46 -6.62 -13.62 -7.50
CA PHE A 46 -5.23 -13.83 -7.89
C PHE A 46 -4.71 -15.15 -7.35
N ASP A 47 -4.07 -15.96 -8.19
CA ASP A 47 -3.49 -17.23 -7.78
C ASP A 47 -2.02 -17.04 -7.35
N THR A 48 -1.78 -17.17 -6.04
CA THR A 48 -0.48 -16.95 -5.37
C THR A 48 0.57 -18.05 -5.64
N VAL A 49 0.23 -19.07 -6.45
CA VAL A 49 1.14 -20.16 -6.85
C VAL A 49 1.58 -19.97 -8.30
N SER A 50 0.63 -19.76 -9.20
CA SER A 50 0.86 -19.63 -10.63
C SER A 50 1.14 -18.19 -11.09
N GLY A 51 0.69 -17.19 -10.31
CA GLY A 51 0.72 -15.79 -10.70
C GLY A 51 -0.38 -15.40 -11.70
N GLN A 52 -1.38 -16.27 -11.91
CA GLN A 52 -2.52 -15.95 -12.75
C GLN A 52 -3.44 -14.94 -12.06
N ILE A 53 -3.80 -13.90 -12.80
CA ILE A 53 -4.81 -12.92 -12.43
C ILE A 53 -6.11 -13.24 -13.15
N GLY A 54 -7.22 -13.28 -12.41
CA GLY A 54 -8.55 -13.46 -12.99
C GLY A 54 -9.03 -12.22 -13.74
N GLU A 55 -10.13 -12.38 -14.48
CA GLU A 55 -10.82 -11.23 -15.08
C GLU A 55 -11.35 -10.30 -13.99
N LEU A 56 -11.18 -8.99 -14.20
CA LEU A 56 -11.68 -7.96 -13.29
C LEU A 56 -13.18 -7.76 -13.51
N ALA A 57 -13.92 -7.77 -12.41
CA ALA A 57 -15.33 -7.42 -12.38
C ALA A 57 -15.53 -6.13 -11.57
N LEU A 58 -16.50 -5.30 -11.97
CA LEU A 58 -16.87 -4.12 -11.19
C LEU A 58 -17.45 -4.56 -9.83
N ALA A 59 -16.81 -4.13 -8.74
CA ALA A 59 -17.23 -4.39 -7.37
C ALA A 59 -18.22 -3.33 -6.88
N SER A 60 -17.92 -2.05 -7.16
CA SER A 60 -18.78 -0.91 -6.82
C SER A 60 -18.46 0.30 -7.68
N GLN A 61 -19.48 1.06 -8.05
CA GLN A 61 -19.29 2.38 -8.66
C GLN A 61 -18.80 3.38 -7.61
N MET A 62 -17.80 4.17 -7.99
CA MET A 62 -17.22 5.23 -7.18
C MET A 62 -16.42 6.14 -8.10
N LEU A 63 -16.60 7.45 -7.98
CA LEU A 63 -15.80 8.38 -8.76
C LEU A 63 -14.39 8.46 -8.16
N ASN A 64 -13.36 8.19 -8.95
CA ASN A 64 -11.95 8.26 -8.54
C ASN A 64 -11.65 7.57 -7.19
N PRO A 65 -11.85 6.24 -7.02
CA PRO A 65 -11.38 5.50 -5.84
C PRO A 65 -9.85 5.52 -5.77
N ASN A 66 -9.32 6.60 -5.20
CA ASN A 66 -7.90 6.97 -5.20
C ASN A 66 -7.04 5.99 -4.41
N PHE A 67 -7.58 5.50 -3.28
CA PHE A 67 -6.89 4.55 -2.41
C PHE A 67 -7.89 3.68 -1.66
N LEU A 68 -7.46 2.44 -1.38
CA LEU A 68 -8.24 1.42 -0.69
C LEU A 68 -7.49 0.95 0.55
N GLU A 69 -8.22 0.52 1.57
CA GLU A 69 -7.66 -0.15 2.75
C GLU A 69 -8.56 -1.32 3.16
N VAL A 70 -7.95 -2.45 3.53
CA VAL A 70 -8.68 -3.69 3.81
C VAL A 70 -8.68 -4.00 5.30
N ASP A 71 -9.82 -4.44 5.79
CA ASP A 71 -9.96 -5.05 7.09
C ASP A 71 -10.38 -6.51 6.93
N ARG A 72 -9.40 -7.40 6.75
CA ARG A 72 -9.67 -8.83 6.60
C ARG A 72 -10.34 -9.41 7.85
N GLN A 73 -10.00 -8.91 9.03
CA GLN A 73 -10.50 -9.42 10.31
C GLN A 73 -12.01 -9.17 10.46
N ASN A 74 -12.49 -7.99 10.07
CA ASN A 74 -13.91 -7.62 10.17
C ASN A 74 -14.69 -7.75 8.86
N ASN A 75 -14.02 -8.25 7.81
CA ASN A 75 -14.52 -8.34 6.46
C ASN A 75 -14.97 -7.00 5.86
N LEU A 76 -14.12 -5.96 5.94
CA LEU A 76 -14.42 -4.63 5.46
C LEU A 76 -13.42 -4.16 4.41
N LEU A 77 -13.87 -3.25 3.56
CA LEU A 77 -13.04 -2.49 2.64
C LEU A 77 -13.39 -1.02 2.82
N PHE A 78 -12.38 -0.19 3.08
CA PHE A 78 -12.49 1.25 3.10
C PHE A 78 -11.94 1.79 1.79
N ALA A 79 -12.64 2.77 1.20
CA ALA A 79 -12.21 3.42 -0.01
C ALA A 79 -12.36 4.93 0.14
N VAL A 80 -11.35 5.66 -0.33
CA VAL A 80 -11.44 7.10 -0.47
C VAL A 80 -11.48 7.48 -1.93
N GLY A 81 -12.37 8.40 -2.27
CA GLY A 81 -12.51 8.93 -3.63
C GLY A 81 -13.32 10.21 -3.65
N GLN A 82 -13.96 10.52 -4.77
CA GLN A 82 -14.64 11.79 -4.97
C GLN A 82 -16.15 11.67 -4.72
N SER A 83 -16.73 12.68 -4.07
CA SER A 83 -18.19 12.81 -3.97
C SER A 83 -18.81 13.13 -5.33
N GLN A 84 -20.00 12.59 -5.60
CA GLN A 84 -20.79 12.95 -6.79
C GLN A 84 -21.68 14.19 -6.56
N GLU A 85 -21.68 14.75 -5.33
CA GLU A 85 -22.52 15.89 -4.98
C GLU A 85 -22.09 17.18 -5.72
N PRO A 86 -23.02 17.89 -6.39
CA PRO A 86 -22.70 19.04 -7.24
C PRO A 86 -22.01 20.21 -6.53
N GLN A 87 -22.17 20.32 -5.20
CA GLN A 87 -21.71 21.47 -4.41
C GLN A 87 -20.34 21.26 -3.74
N ALA A 88 -19.71 20.10 -3.88
CA ALA A 88 -18.46 19.86 -3.20
C ALA A 88 -17.45 19.12 -4.07
N LYS A 89 -16.32 19.78 -4.33
CA LYS A 89 -15.02 19.13 -4.61
C LYS A 89 -14.52 18.30 -3.42
N SER A 90 -15.42 17.89 -2.51
CA SER A 90 -15.11 17.10 -1.33
C SER A 90 -14.84 15.65 -1.71
N SER A 91 -14.00 15.04 -0.91
CA SER A 91 -13.75 13.61 -1.00
C SER A 91 -14.78 12.85 -0.16
N LEU A 92 -14.98 11.58 -0.49
CA LEU A 92 -15.88 10.65 0.19
C LEU A 92 -15.05 9.49 0.74
N LEU A 93 -15.23 9.19 2.02
CA LEU A 93 -14.78 7.95 2.64
C LEU A 93 -15.98 7.00 2.68
N ARG A 94 -15.84 5.82 2.09
CA ARG A 94 -16.88 4.79 2.11
C ARG A 94 -16.34 3.49 2.67
N CYS A 95 -17.14 2.86 3.53
CA CYS A 95 -16.90 1.53 4.05
C CYS A 95 -17.86 0.55 3.38
N TYR A 96 -17.33 -0.60 2.98
CA TYR A 96 -18.06 -1.71 2.40
C TYR A 96 -17.90 -2.96 3.24
N LYS A 97 -18.96 -3.77 3.33
CA LYS A 97 -18.87 -5.15 3.77
C LYS A 97 -18.43 -6.03 2.60
N VAL A 98 -17.42 -6.86 2.83
CA VAL A 98 -16.93 -7.85 1.85
C VAL A 98 -17.63 -9.18 2.07
N ASN A 99 -18.13 -9.79 1.00
CA ASN A 99 -18.68 -11.14 1.03
C ASN A 99 -17.56 -12.16 0.75
N ASP A 100 -17.21 -12.95 1.77
CA ASP A 100 -16.14 -13.95 1.69
C ASP A 100 -16.34 -15.02 0.59
N SER A 101 -17.58 -15.32 0.23
CA SER A 101 -17.89 -16.41 -0.70
C SER A 101 -17.61 -16.04 -2.16
N ASN A 102 -17.72 -14.76 -2.51
CA ASN A 102 -17.66 -14.31 -3.90
C ASN A 102 -16.91 -13.00 -4.12
N GLY A 103 -16.41 -12.35 -3.07
CA GLY A 103 -15.65 -11.10 -3.14
C GLY A 103 -16.46 -9.85 -3.47
N ALA A 104 -17.79 -9.96 -3.62
CA ALA A 104 -18.64 -8.80 -3.82
C ALA A 104 -18.61 -7.88 -2.59
N ILE A 105 -18.74 -6.57 -2.82
CA ILE A 105 -18.75 -5.56 -1.77
C ILE A 105 -20.12 -4.86 -1.73
N THR A 106 -20.59 -4.55 -0.52
CA THR A 106 -21.84 -3.80 -0.32
C THR A 106 -21.56 -2.59 0.55
N PRO A 107 -21.94 -1.37 0.14
CA PRO A 107 -21.69 -0.18 0.95
C PRO A 107 -22.51 -0.26 2.24
N ILE A 108 -21.87 0.03 3.37
CA ILE A 108 -22.53 0.01 4.70
C ILE A 108 -22.43 1.34 5.43
N SER A 109 -21.48 2.19 5.07
CA SER A 109 -21.33 3.51 5.67
C SER A 109 -20.57 4.43 4.74
N GLU A 110 -20.85 5.72 4.80
CA GLU A 110 -20.08 6.74 4.11
C GLU A 110 -20.07 8.05 4.90
N ALA A 111 -19.01 8.83 4.70
CA ALA A 111 -18.88 10.15 5.28
C ALA A 111 -18.14 11.07 4.30
N LEU A 112 -18.57 12.33 4.24
CA LEU A 112 -17.78 13.37 3.58
C LEU A 112 -16.48 13.59 4.36
N VAL A 113 -15.37 13.70 3.63
CA VAL A 113 -14.07 13.97 4.20
C VAL A 113 -13.83 15.48 4.20
N PRO A 114 -13.66 16.12 5.38
CA PRO A 114 -13.18 17.51 5.46
C PRO A 114 -11.82 17.65 4.79
N GLY A 115 -11.49 18.82 4.26
CA GLY A 115 -10.28 19.01 3.44
C GLY A 115 -10.52 18.69 1.97
N GLN A 116 -9.45 18.62 1.18
CA GLN A 116 -9.49 18.52 -0.28
C GLN A 116 -8.40 17.57 -0.81
N GLY A 117 -8.75 16.80 -1.85
CA GLY A 117 -7.81 15.92 -2.53
C GLY A 117 -7.39 14.71 -1.69
N SER A 118 -8.35 14.02 -1.06
CA SER A 118 -8.04 12.81 -0.30
C SER A 118 -7.39 11.75 -1.20
N CYS A 119 -6.25 11.23 -0.74
CA CYS A 119 -5.37 10.43 -1.59
C CYS A 119 -4.87 9.15 -0.93
N TYR A 120 -5.15 8.95 0.35
CA TYR A 120 -4.71 7.80 1.13
C TYR A 120 -5.69 7.53 2.27
N VAL A 121 -5.88 6.25 2.61
CA VAL A 121 -6.69 5.82 3.76
C VAL A 121 -5.97 4.69 4.49
N ALA A 122 -6.02 4.69 5.82
CA ALA A 122 -5.44 3.68 6.69
C ALA A 122 -6.33 3.39 7.90
N LEU A 123 -6.17 2.22 8.52
CA LEU A 123 -6.85 1.82 9.75
C LEU A 123 -5.85 1.75 10.89
N ASP A 124 -6.23 2.21 12.07
CA ASP A 124 -5.45 2.03 13.28
C ASP A 124 -5.37 0.55 13.71
N GLN A 125 -4.54 0.25 14.71
CA GLN A 125 -4.37 -1.13 15.20
C GLN A 125 -5.65 -1.74 15.78
N SER A 126 -6.51 -0.91 16.40
CA SER A 126 -7.81 -1.38 16.90
C SER A 126 -8.82 -1.68 15.78
N ARG A 127 -8.56 -1.15 14.57
CA ARG A 127 -9.46 -1.19 13.40
C ARG A 127 -10.75 -0.41 13.60
N GLU A 128 -10.82 0.43 14.64
CA GLU A 128 -11.97 1.29 14.91
C GLU A 128 -11.73 2.73 14.43
N LYS A 129 -10.49 3.14 14.13
CA LYS A 129 -10.18 4.47 13.62
C LYS A 129 -9.71 4.41 12.17
N VAL A 130 -10.33 5.22 11.33
CA VAL A 130 -10.00 5.37 9.92
C VAL A 130 -9.34 6.72 9.70
N MET A 131 -8.12 6.72 9.20
CA MET A 131 -7.33 7.93 8.93
C MET A 131 -7.28 8.19 7.44
N VAL A 132 -7.41 9.45 7.05
CA VAL A 132 -7.41 9.88 5.64
C VAL A 132 -6.42 11.03 5.46
N ALA A 133 -5.54 10.95 4.47
CA ALA A 133 -4.62 12.03 4.10
C ALA A 133 -5.17 12.86 2.93
N ASN A 134 -5.19 14.18 3.10
CA ASN A 134 -5.68 15.14 2.13
C ASN A 134 -4.52 15.91 1.48
N TYR A 135 -4.23 15.59 0.22
CA TYR A 135 -3.09 16.16 -0.50
C TYR A 135 -3.24 17.66 -0.73
N SER A 136 -4.39 18.10 -1.25
CA SER A 136 -4.54 19.49 -1.72
C SER A 136 -4.68 20.49 -0.58
N SER A 137 -5.27 20.10 0.55
CA SER A 137 -5.41 20.96 1.74
C SER A 137 -4.29 20.78 2.76
N GLY A 138 -3.49 19.70 2.68
CA GLY A 138 -2.35 19.51 3.56
C GLY A 138 -2.73 19.13 4.98
N ASP A 139 -3.70 18.24 5.15
CA ASP A 139 -4.19 17.81 6.47
C ASP A 139 -4.46 16.30 6.52
N VAL A 140 -4.58 15.78 7.74
CA VAL A 140 -5.04 14.42 8.00
C VAL A 140 -6.32 14.43 8.81
N CYS A 141 -7.30 13.64 8.39
CA CYS A 141 -8.60 13.49 9.04
C CYS A 141 -8.73 12.12 9.72
N VAL A 142 -9.52 12.06 10.79
CA VAL A 142 -9.81 10.81 11.52
C VAL A 142 -11.31 10.62 11.66
N PHE A 143 -11.74 9.40 11.41
CA PHE A 143 -13.09 8.92 11.64
C PHE A 143 -13.06 7.78 12.65
N HIS A 144 -14.08 7.70 13.48
CA HIS A 144 -14.44 6.50 14.20
C HIS A 144 -15.30 5.62 13.29
N PHE A 145 -15.05 4.32 13.28
CA PHE A 145 -15.89 3.31 12.66
C PHE A 145 -16.37 2.34 13.75
N LEU A 146 -17.58 2.57 14.24
CA LEU A 146 -18.20 1.76 15.30
C LEU A 146 -19.64 1.44 14.91
N ASN A 147 -20.09 0.21 15.17
CA ASN A 147 -21.45 -0.24 14.83
C ASN A 147 -21.81 -0.02 13.34
N ASN A 148 -20.84 -0.23 12.45
CA ASN A 148 -20.96 0.02 11.01
C ASN A 148 -21.22 1.50 10.62
N GLN A 149 -20.88 2.44 11.49
CA GLN A 149 -21.08 3.87 11.27
C GLN A 149 -19.73 4.61 11.23
N LEU A 150 -19.44 5.31 10.13
CA LEU A 150 -18.38 6.30 10.05
C LEU A 150 -18.84 7.60 10.74
N SER A 151 -18.06 8.07 11.71
CA SER A 151 -18.29 9.32 12.43
C SER A 151 -17.00 10.14 12.47
N TYR A 152 -17.03 11.37 11.96
CA TYR A 152 -15.87 12.26 12.01
C TYR A 152 -15.46 12.56 13.48
N LEU A 153 -14.16 12.53 13.76
CA LEU A 153 -13.60 12.89 15.07
C LEU A 153 -12.91 14.25 15.01
N ASN A 154 -11.78 14.32 14.30
CA ASN A 154 -11.00 15.53 14.15
C ASN A 154 -10.16 15.52 12.87
N SER A 155 -9.55 16.67 12.58
CA SER A 155 -8.54 16.84 11.55
C SER A 155 -7.34 17.58 12.13
N VAL A 156 -6.15 17.30 11.60
CA VAL A 156 -4.93 18.00 11.95
C VAL A 156 -4.34 18.65 10.71
N GLN A 157 -4.38 19.98 10.67
CA GLN A 157 -3.77 20.77 9.61
C GLN A 157 -2.25 20.73 9.74
N HIS A 158 -1.56 20.44 8.63
CA HIS A 158 -0.13 20.61 8.53
C HIS A 158 0.21 22.01 8.02
N TYR A 159 1.42 22.44 8.31
CA TYR A 159 1.97 23.72 7.84
C TYR A 159 3.44 23.55 7.45
N GLY A 160 3.86 24.31 6.45
CA GLY A 160 5.23 24.31 5.93
C GLY A 160 5.25 24.54 4.43
N THR A 161 6.46 24.72 3.90
CA THR A 161 6.74 24.82 2.46
C THR A 161 8.11 24.20 2.18
N GLY A 162 8.39 23.91 0.92
CA GLY A 162 9.67 23.38 0.46
C GLY A 162 10.34 24.28 -0.61
N PRO A 163 11.51 23.86 -1.11
CA PRO A 163 12.23 24.60 -2.14
C PRO A 163 11.54 24.57 -3.52
N ASP A 164 10.82 23.50 -3.89
CA ASP A 164 10.10 23.44 -5.18
C ASP A 164 8.82 24.28 -5.12
N LYS A 165 8.87 25.48 -5.71
CA LYS A 165 7.75 26.44 -5.69
C LYS A 165 6.50 26.00 -6.44
N SER A 166 6.57 24.94 -7.24
CA SER A 166 5.44 24.41 -8.00
C SER A 166 4.78 23.19 -7.36
N ARG A 167 5.49 22.53 -6.43
CA ARG A 167 5.05 21.28 -5.80
C ARG A 167 5.02 21.33 -4.28
N GLN A 168 5.62 22.35 -3.68
CA GLN A 168 5.84 22.52 -2.24
C GLN A 168 5.53 23.96 -1.81
N GLU A 169 4.52 24.57 -2.43
CA GLU A 169 4.03 25.91 -2.11
C GLU A 169 3.30 25.98 -0.76
N ALA A 170 2.83 24.84 -0.27
CA ALA A 170 2.17 24.64 1.01
C ALA A 170 2.39 23.18 1.48
N ALA A 171 1.80 22.80 2.60
CA ALA A 171 1.78 21.42 3.07
C ALA A 171 0.92 20.53 2.17
N HIS A 172 1.35 19.28 1.96
CA HIS A 172 0.66 18.27 1.15
C HIS A 172 0.78 16.89 1.81
N ALA A 173 -0.14 16.56 2.72
CA ALA A 173 -0.22 15.25 3.36
C ALA A 173 -0.55 14.18 2.32
N HIS A 174 0.34 13.20 2.12
CA HIS A 174 0.23 12.24 1.03
C HIS A 174 -0.02 10.80 1.51
N SER A 175 0.47 10.39 2.68
CA SER A 175 0.18 9.07 3.24
C SER A 175 0.18 9.11 4.75
N ILE A 176 -0.50 8.16 5.39
CA ILE A 176 -0.56 8.03 6.85
C ILE A 176 -0.59 6.55 7.21
N ASN A 177 0.32 6.09 8.06
CA ASN A 177 0.43 4.68 8.49
C ASN A 177 0.85 4.60 9.96
N ILE A 178 0.55 3.48 10.61
CA ILE A 178 0.91 3.22 12.00
C ILE A 178 2.18 2.39 12.05
N ASP A 179 3.06 2.73 12.98
CA ASP A 179 4.22 1.92 13.31
C ASP A 179 3.75 0.54 13.85
N PRO A 180 4.20 -0.59 13.28
CA PRO A 180 3.80 -1.90 13.78
C PRO A 180 4.34 -2.21 15.19
N GLY A 181 5.37 -1.48 15.65
CA GLY A 181 5.98 -1.68 16.97
C GLY A 181 5.39 -0.81 18.10
N SER A 182 4.50 0.13 17.79
CA SER A 182 3.97 1.09 18.77
C SER A 182 2.61 1.68 18.36
N ASP A 183 2.01 2.52 19.20
CA ASP A 183 0.79 3.28 18.85
C ASP A 183 1.11 4.62 18.14
N ARG A 184 2.34 4.77 17.63
CA ARG A 184 2.74 5.98 16.89
C ARG A 184 2.26 5.91 15.45
N ILE A 185 1.81 7.05 14.97
CA ILE A 185 1.29 7.21 13.61
C ILE A 185 2.14 8.25 12.91
N TYR A 186 2.49 7.97 11.67
CA TYR A 186 3.30 8.85 10.85
C TYR A 186 2.49 9.31 9.65
N SER A 187 2.66 10.55 9.23
CA SER A 187 2.08 11.07 7.98
C SER A 187 3.16 11.75 7.15
N ALA A 188 3.32 11.32 5.89
CA ALA A 188 4.26 11.96 4.99
C ALA A 188 3.66 13.25 4.42
N ASP A 189 4.39 14.35 4.58
CA ASP A 189 4.05 15.65 4.03
C ASP A 189 5.02 16.03 2.91
N LEU A 190 4.57 15.85 1.68
CA LEU A 190 5.36 16.14 0.48
C LEU A 190 5.74 17.62 0.41
N GLY A 191 4.81 18.49 0.77
CA GLY A 191 4.94 19.92 0.61
C GLY A 191 5.83 20.58 1.66
N ALA A 192 5.98 19.96 2.83
CA ALA A 192 6.76 20.50 3.94
C ALA A 192 8.04 19.71 4.26
N ASP A 193 8.42 18.73 3.42
CA ASP A 193 9.62 17.88 3.58
C ASP A 193 9.74 17.26 4.98
N LYS A 194 8.66 16.65 5.48
CA LYS A 194 8.67 16.01 6.82
C LYS A 194 7.71 14.84 6.94
N LEU A 195 7.98 13.97 7.91
CA LEU A 195 6.99 13.04 8.46
C LEU A 195 6.41 13.66 9.72
N MET A 196 5.10 13.92 9.76
CA MET A 196 4.41 14.30 10.99
C MET A 196 4.22 13.07 11.88
N VAL A 197 4.36 13.22 13.20
CA VAL A 197 4.25 12.13 14.17
C VAL A 197 3.09 12.40 15.11
N TYR A 198 2.25 11.38 15.32
CA TYR A 198 1.06 11.46 16.15
C TYR A 198 0.95 10.29 17.12
N THR A 199 0.05 10.46 18.07
CA THR A 199 -0.66 9.37 18.75
C THR A 199 -2.16 9.47 18.44
N ILE A 200 -2.88 8.37 18.60
CA ILE A 200 -4.33 8.34 18.47
C ILE A 200 -4.99 8.16 19.83
N THR A 201 -6.05 8.93 20.06
CA THR A 201 -6.87 8.90 21.28
C THR A 201 -8.32 8.64 20.91
N GLU A 202 -9.19 8.49 21.91
CA GLU A 202 -10.65 8.39 21.67
C GLU A 202 -11.20 9.57 20.85
N ASN A 203 -10.61 10.76 21.03
CA ASN A 203 -10.99 12.00 20.35
C ASN A 203 -10.27 12.22 19.01
N GLY A 204 -9.52 11.23 18.52
CA GLY A 204 -8.78 11.28 17.25
C GLY A 204 -7.27 11.56 17.42
N LEU A 205 -6.64 12.12 16.38
CA LEU A 205 -5.19 12.30 16.30
C LEU A 205 -4.71 13.48 17.15
N LYS A 206 -3.57 13.29 17.82
CA LYS A 206 -2.84 14.34 18.53
C LYS A 206 -1.39 14.36 18.06
N THR A 207 -0.93 15.52 17.59
CA THR A 207 0.46 15.72 17.17
C THR A 207 1.41 15.56 18.34
N LEU A 208 2.46 14.78 18.12
CA LEU A 208 3.57 14.59 19.05
C LEU A 208 4.81 15.36 18.59
N ASP A 209 5.18 15.21 17.32
CA ASP A 209 6.43 15.74 16.77
C ASP A 209 6.41 15.77 15.23
N SER A 210 7.55 16.08 14.61
CA SER A 210 7.82 15.84 13.20
C SER A 210 9.28 15.43 12.97
N VAL A 211 9.51 14.62 11.94
CA VAL A 211 10.82 14.16 11.49
C VAL A 211 11.13 14.86 10.17
N LEU A 212 12.21 15.64 10.13
CA LEU A 212 12.60 16.35 8.91
C LEU A 212 13.16 15.39 7.86
N CYS A 213 12.72 15.57 6.63
CA CYS A 213 13.32 14.96 5.45
C CYS A 213 14.28 15.97 4.79
N ARG A 214 15.05 15.51 3.82
CA ARG A 214 15.93 16.39 3.04
C ARG A 214 15.09 17.45 2.30
N PRO A 215 15.48 18.74 2.30
CA PRO A 215 14.77 19.76 1.54
C PRO A 215 14.66 19.42 0.05
N GLY A 216 13.46 19.51 -0.50
CA GLY A 216 13.13 19.18 -1.89
C GLY A 216 12.95 17.69 -2.17
N ALA A 217 12.96 16.84 -1.13
CA ALA A 217 12.73 15.41 -1.31
C ALA A 217 11.26 15.11 -1.65
N GLY A 218 10.33 15.76 -0.94
CA GLY A 218 8.91 15.52 -1.07
C GLY A 218 8.50 14.10 -0.66
N PRO A 219 8.54 13.77 0.65
CA PRO A 219 8.20 12.43 1.12
C PRO A 219 6.75 12.09 0.75
N ARG A 220 6.53 10.93 0.14
CA ARG A 220 5.24 10.58 -0.48
C ARG A 220 4.56 9.44 0.25
N HIS A 221 5.08 8.23 0.07
CA HIS A 221 4.66 7.01 0.76
C HIS A 221 5.82 6.51 1.61
N PHE A 222 5.53 5.69 2.60
CA PHE A 222 6.52 5.03 3.41
C PHE A 222 5.98 3.71 3.91
N ASP A 223 6.89 2.80 4.25
CA ASP A 223 6.57 1.51 4.81
C ASP A 223 7.54 1.18 5.96
N PHE A 224 7.09 0.31 6.86
CA PHE A 224 7.87 -0.19 7.97
C PHE A 224 8.39 -1.58 7.63
N SER A 225 9.66 -1.83 7.92
CA SER A 225 10.19 -3.20 7.87
C SER A 225 9.34 -4.11 8.77
N PRO A 226 9.13 -5.40 8.42
CA PRO A 226 8.27 -6.29 9.20
C PRO A 226 8.66 -6.45 10.68
N ASN A 227 9.91 -6.15 11.04
CA ASN A 227 10.40 -6.19 12.42
C ASN A 227 10.34 -4.83 13.14
N GLY A 228 9.80 -3.78 12.50
CA GLY A 228 9.65 -2.43 13.06
C GLY A 228 10.95 -1.68 13.31
N LYS A 229 12.08 -2.09 12.72
CA LYS A 229 13.38 -1.45 12.98
C LYS A 229 13.72 -0.33 12.01
N ILE A 230 13.12 -0.35 10.84
CA ILE A 230 13.38 0.58 9.74
C ILE A 230 12.05 1.14 9.24
N LEU A 231 12.00 2.45 9.07
CA LEU A 231 11.00 3.15 8.27
C LEU A 231 11.69 3.56 6.97
N ALA A 232 11.16 3.15 5.82
CA ALA A 232 11.65 3.56 4.51
C ALA A 232 10.64 4.48 3.83
N VAL A 233 11.10 5.65 3.41
CA VAL A 233 10.29 6.67 2.74
C VAL A 233 10.69 6.74 1.28
N VAL A 234 9.70 6.72 0.39
CA VAL A 234 9.92 7.08 -1.01
C VAL A 234 9.63 8.57 -1.21
N ASN A 235 10.60 9.28 -1.76
CA ASN A 235 10.58 10.72 -1.98
C ASN A 235 10.22 11.02 -3.44
N GLU A 236 9.11 11.71 -3.65
CA GLU A 236 8.53 11.90 -4.98
C GLU A 236 9.40 12.80 -5.86
N LEU A 237 9.89 13.91 -5.31
CA LEU A 237 10.39 15.04 -6.11
C LEU A 237 11.84 14.86 -6.52
N ASP A 238 12.70 14.38 -5.60
CA ASP A 238 14.11 14.14 -5.89
C ASP A 238 14.43 12.71 -6.34
N CYS A 239 13.40 11.87 -6.48
CA CYS A 239 13.47 10.49 -6.90
C CYS A 239 14.38 9.59 -6.05
N THR A 240 14.29 9.73 -4.72
CA THR A 240 15.09 8.94 -3.78
C THR A 240 14.26 8.03 -2.87
N VAL A 241 14.94 7.09 -2.20
CA VAL A 241 14.44 6.38 -1.01
C VAL A 241 15.33 6.76 0.17
N SER A 242 14.71 7.17 1.27
CA SER A 242 15.39 7.45 2.54
C SER A 242 15.03 6.40 3.59
N THR A 243 15.99 5.93 4.38
CA THR A 243 15.74 5.05 5.53
C THR A 243 16.00 5.75 6.85
N PHE A 244 15.20 5.41 7.84
CA PHE A 244 15.30 5.86 9.22
C PHE A 244 15.33 4.62 10.10
N ALA A 245 16.28 4.53 11.04
CA ALA A 245 16.21 3.51 12.08
C ALA A 245 15.46 4.02 13.30
N ILE A 246 14.79 3.09 13.96
CA ILE A 246 14.23 3.33 15.28
C ILE A 246 15.37 3.53 16.28
N ASP A 247 15.26 4.55 17.13
CA ASP A 247 16.21 4.80 18.21
C ASP A 247 15.82 4.11 19.52
N ASP A 248 16.65 4.24 20.57
CA ASP A 248 16.40 3.66 21.90
C ASP A 248 15.13 4.21 22.58
N THR A 249 14.57 5.31 22.08
CA THR A 249 13.30 5.89 22.57
C THR A 249 12.08 5.38 21.81
N GLY A 250 12.28 4.50 20.82
CA GLY A 250 11.22 3.97 19.98
C GLY A 250 10.74 4.96 18.91
N VAL A 251 11.62 5.85 18.43
CA VAL A 251 11.28 6.89 17.44
C VAL A 251 12.28 6.91 16.30
N TYR A 252 11.78 7.10 15.07
CA TYR A 252 12.58 7.41 13.89
C TYR A 252 12.92 8.90 13.89
N LYS A 253 14.20 9.30 13.94
CA LYS A 253 14.59 10.73 14.12
C LYS A 253 15.32 11.36 12.93
N GLU A 254 16.20 10.61 12.28
CA GLU A 254 16.98 11.14 11.17
C GLU A 254 17.22 10.07 10.11
N ALA A 255 17.39 10.52 8.87
CA ALA A 255 17.67 9.62 7.77
C ALA A 255 19.09 9.08 7.90
N MET A 256 19.22 7.76 7.91
CA MET A 256 20.51 7.07 7.92
C MET A 256 21.15 7.02 6.53
N GLN A 257 20.29 6.86 5.51
CA GLN A 257 20.72 6.66 4.14
C GLN A 257 19.66 7.27 3.22
N THR A 258 20.11 7.86 2.11
CA THR A 258 19.26 8.29 1.01
C THR A 258 19.89 7.82 -0.29
N LEU A 259 19.12 7.09 -1.11
CA LEU A 259 19.59 6.51 -2.37
C LEU A 259 18.74 7.00 -3.55
N SER A 260 19.39 7.35 -4.65
CA SER A 260 18.69 7.61 -5.92
C SER A 260 18.06 6.35 -6.49
N MET A 261 16.82 6.48 -6.98
CA MET A 261 16.14 5.45 -7.75
C MET A 261 16.43 5.53 -9.26
N LEU A 262 17.19 6.53 -9.70
CA LEU A 262 17.50 6.77 -11.10
C LEU A 262 18.91 6.26 -11.45
N PRO A 263 19.17 5.85 -12.70
CA PRO A 263 20.53 5.75 -13.21
C PRO A 263 21.19 7.13 -13.25
N ASP A 264 22.51 7.19 -13.03
CA ASP A 264 23.27 8.45 -13.10
C ASP A 264 23.18 9.13 -14.47
N THR A 265 22.86 8.36 -15.52
CA THR A 265 22.70 8.82 -16.90
C THR A 265 21.30 9.35 -17.22
N PHE A 266 20.34 9.28 -16.29
CA PHE A 266 18.97 9.73 -16.56
C PHE A 266 18.85 11.25 -16.43
N SER A 267 18.26 11.88 -17.45
CA SER A 267 18.08 13.34 -17.52
C SER A 267 16.62 13.76 -17.77
N GLY A 268 15.67 12.83 -17.64
CA GLY A 268 14.25 13.10 -17.85
C GLY A 268 13.53 13.60 -16.59
N VAL A 269 12.22 13.80 -16.71
CA VAL A 269 11.35 14.08 -15.56
C VAL A 269 10.85 12.76 -15.00
N ALA A 270 10.98 12.60 -13.69
CA ALA A 270 10.57 11.41 -12.97
C ALA A 270 9.97 11.77 -11.62
N TYR A 271 9.10 10.90 -11.11
CA TYR A 271 8.46 11.06 -9.81
C TYR A 271 8.26 9.70 -9.15
N CYS A 272 8.88 9.47 -8.00
CA CYS A 272 8.64 8.24 -7.27
C CYS A 272 7.19 8.16 -6.74
N ALA A 273 6.68 6.96 -6.51
CA ALA A 273 5.30 6.77 -6.09
C ALA A 273 5.17 5.88 -4.86
N ASP A 274 5.29 4.57 -5.02
CA ASP A 274 4.90 3.62 -3.98
C ASP A 274 6.09 2.85 -3.44
N ILE A 275 5.95 2.27 -2.25
CA ILE A 275 7.03 1.56 -1.56
C ILE A 275 6.49 0.45 -0.67
N HIS A 276 7.11 -0.74 -0.73
CA HIS A 276 6.71 -1.90 0.07
C HIS A 276 7.92 -2.77 0.42
N PHE A 277 8.04 -3.17 1.69
CA PHE A 277 8.93 -4.26 2.08
C PHE A 277 8.34 -5.61 1.63
N SER A 278 9.21 -6.56 1.26
CA SER A 278 8.77 -7.94 1.13
C SER A 278 8.32 -8.50 2.49
N PRO A 279 7.38 -9.46 2.54
CA PRO A 279 6.91 -10.04 3.81
C PRO A 279 8.01 -10.65 4.69
N ASP A 280 9.12 -11.10 4.10
CA ASP A 280 10.29 -11.62 4.81
C ASP A 280 11.28 -10.53 5.26
N GLY A 281 11.03 -9.27 4.94
CA GLY A 281 11.84 -8.10 5.27
C GLY A 281 13.19 -8.01 4.57
N LYS A 282 13.49 -8.92 3.63
CA LYS A 282 14.81 -9.01 2.99
C LYS A 282 15.00 -8.03 1.84
N PHE A 283 13.90 -7.55 1.25
CA PHE A 283 13.92 -6.67 0.11
C PHE A 283 12.91 -5.54 0.28
N LEU A 284 13.22 -4.40 -0.31
CA LEU A 284 12.35 -3.23 -0.42
C LEU A 284 12.15 -2.93 -1.91
N TYR A 285 10.92 -2.64 -2.29
CA TYR A 285 10.53 -2.30 -3.65
C TYR A 285 10.01 -0.88 -3.63
N ALA A 286 10.37 -0.07 -4.63
CA ALA A 286 9.82 1.27 -4.79
C ALA A 286 9.55 1.56 -6.27
N SER A 287 8.45 2.24 -6.58
CA SER A 287 8.08 2.56 -7.96
C SER A 287 8.47 3.98 -8.35
N ASN A 288 8.87 4.16 -9.62
CA ASN A 288 9.16 5.46 -10.22
C ASN A 288 8.35 5.66 -11.50
N ARG A 289 7.66 6.80 -11.60
CA ARG A 289 6.91 7.25 -12.78
C ARG A 289 7.78 8.16 -13.62
N GLY A 290 7.73 8.02 -14.94
CA GLY A 290 8.56 8.81 -15.87
C GLY A 290 9.82 8.05 -16.27
N PHE A 291 10.63 7.59 -15.31
CA PHE A 291 11.61 6.53 -15.60
C PHE A 291 10.94 5.15 -15.73
N ASP A 292 9.71 5.01 -15.21
CA ASP A 292 8.82 3.87 -15.37
C ASP A 292 9.48 2.54 -14.93
N CYS A 293 9.78 2.44 -13.63
CA CYS A 293 10.45 1.27 -13.06
C CYS A 293 9.88 0.83 -11.70
N ILE A 294 10.20 -0.41 -11.32
CA ILE A 294 10.29 -0.84 -9.92
C ILE A 294 11.77 -0.98 -9.56
N ALA A 295 12.25 -0.14 -8.66
CA ALA A 295 13.58 -0.29 -8.07
C ALA A 295 13.52 -1.35 -6.96
N VAL A 296 14.46 -2.28 -6.97
CA VAL A 296 14.60 -3.33 -5.96
C VAL A 296 15.84 -3.08 -5.13
N PHE A 297 15.69 -3.10 -3.81
CA PHE A 297 16.76 -2.95 -2.86
C PHE A 297 16.87 -4.19 -1.98
N GLU A 298 18.08 -4.72 -1.82
CA GLU A 298 18.39 -5.67 -0.75
C GLU A 298 18.53 -4.92 0.57
N VAL A 299 17.97 -5.49 1.63
CA VAL A 299 18.00 -4.94 2.99
C VAL A 299 19.06 -5.69 3.80
N SER A 300 20.08 -4.98 4.27
CA SER A 300 21.16 -5.52 5.10
C SER A 300 21.32 -4.71 6.39
N GLY A 301 20.81 -5.25 7.50
CA GLY A 301 20.68 -4.46 8.73
C GLY A 301 19.74 -3.30 8.48
N THR A 302 20.20 -2.07 8.74
CA THR A 302 19.46 -0.81 8.48
C THR A 302 19.78 -0.17 7.12
N HIS A 303 20.63 -0.80 6.30
CA HIS A 303 21.10 -0.26 5.03
C HIS A 303 20.40 -0.92 3.84
N LEU A 304 20.29 -0.16 2.77
CA LEU A 304 19.78 -0.59 1.48
C LEU A 304 20.89 -0.65 0.44
N GLN A 305 20.78 -1.61 -0.48
CA GLN A 305 21.57 -1.66 -1.70
C GLN A 305 20.65 -1.90 -2.89
N ARG A 306 20.68 -1.02 -3.90
CA ARG A 306 19.91 -1.22 -5.13
C ARG A 306 20.49 -2.40 -5.93
N VAL A 307 19.67 -3.43 -6.18
CA VAL A 307 20.07 -4.65 -6.91
C VAL A 307 19.44 -4.77 -8.28
N GLU A 308 18.38 -4.00 -8.56
CA GLU A 308 17.69 -3.99 -9.85
C GLU A 308 16.92 -2.68 -10.08
N LEU A 309 16.79 -2.33 -11.36
CA LEU A 309 15.77 -1.41 -11.88
C LEU A 309 14.97 -2.18 -12.94
N MET A 310 13.80 -2.71 -12.57
CA MET A 310 12.93 -3.42 -13.50
C MET A 310 12.11 -2.41 -14.30
N THR A 311 12.11 -2.51 -15.62
CA THR A 311 11.39 -1.59 -16.53
C THR A 311 10.49 -2.29 -17.56
N ASP A 312 10.66 -3.60 -17.78
CA ASP A 312 9.89 -4.36 -18.77
C ASP A 312 8.40 -4.37 -18.42
N GLY A 313 7.55 -3.83 -19.30
CA GLY A 313 6.09 -3.82 -19.11
C GLY A 313 5.57 -2.81 -18.09
N ILE A 314 6.40 -1.83 -17.70
CA ILE A 314 6.04 -0.81 -16.72
C ILE A 314 5.73 0.51 -17.41
N LYS A 315 4.61 1.14 -17.04
CA LYS A 315 4.23 2.47 -17.52
C LYS A 315 3.48 3.25 -16.47
N TRP A 316 4.09 4.33 -15.99
CA TRP A 316 3.54 5.20 -14.95
C TRP A 316 3.02 4.44 -13.71
N PRO A 317 3.87 3.65 -13.03
CA PRO A 317 3.48 2.77 -11.93
C PRO A 317 3.18 3.55 -10.65
N ARG A 318 1.97 4.12 -10.54
CA ARG A 318 1.58 4.92 -9.36
C ARG A 318 1.43 4.07 -8.09
N ASN A 319 1.12 2.79 -8.23
CA ASN A 319 1.00 1.83 -7.13
C ASN A 319 1.38 0.43 -7.61
N PHE A 320 1.84 -0.39 -6.68
CA PHE A 320 2.01 -1.82 -6.88
C PHE A 320 1.69 -2.54 -5.57
N ALA A 321 1.54 -3.86 -5.62
CA ALA A 321 1.35 -4.68 -4.45
C ALA A 321 2.27 -5.92 -4.51
N ILE A 322 2.71 -6.36 -3.33
CA ILE A 322 3.34 -7.66 -3.16
C ILE A 322 2.26 -8.63 -2.70
N ASP A 323 2.14 -9.78 -3.35
CA ASP A 323 1.11 -10.75 -2.94
C ASP A 323 1.41 -11.32 -1.54
N PRO A 324 0.39 -11.82 -0.81
CA PRO A 324 0.56 -12.25 0.58
C PRO A 324 1.56 -13.41 0.76
N SER A 325 1.73 -14.28 -0.25
CA SER A 325 2.73 -15.34 -0.21
C SER A 325 4.16 -14.83 -0.42
N GLY A 326 4.28 -13.60 -0.92
CA GLY A 326 5.53 -13.00 -1.33
C GLY A 326 6.17 -13.70 -2.53
N ASN A 327 5.40 -14.26 -3.46
CA ASN A 327 5.95 -14.87 -4.66
C ASN A 327 5.91 -13.91 -5.87
N PHE A 328 5.08 -12.87 -5.81
CA PHE A 328 4.76 -12.00 -6.93
C PHE A 328 4.69 -10.53 -6.53
N VAL A 329 4.96 -9.68 -7.52
CA VAL A 329 4.75 -8.22 -7.47
C VAL A 329 3.80 -7.88 -8.61
N LEU A 330 2.73 -7.15 -8.31
CA LEU A 330 1.73 -6.71 -9.28
C LEU A 330 1.80 -5.20 -9.42
N VAL A 331 2.02 -4.71 -10.63
CA VAL A 331 2.23 -3.28 -10.91
C VAL A 331 1.01 -2.72 -11.63
N ALA A 332 0.37 -1.71 -11.05
CA ALA A 332 -0.71 -0.95 -11.67
C ALA A 332 -0.14 0.11 -12.62
N ASN A 333 -0.21 -0.15 -13.93
CA ASN A 333 0.29 0.75 -14.95
C ASN A 333 -0.80 1.74 -15.38
N ARG A 334 -0.87 2.88 -14.70
CA ARG A 334 -1.93 3.87 -14.92
C ARG A 334 -2.06 4.28 -16.39
N ASP A 335 -0.95 4.55 -17.07
CA ASP A 335 -0.98 5.11 -18.43
C ASP A 335 -0.94 4.02 -19.52
N ALA A 336 -0.77 2.75 -19.15
CA ALA A 336 -0.94 1.61 -20.06
C ALA A 336 -2.28 0.87 -19.87
N ASN A 337 -3.12 1.31 -18.93
CA ASN A 337 -4.41 0.70 -18.63
C ASN A 337 -4.34 -0.83 -18.39
N ASN A 338 -3.37 -1.27 -17.61
CA ASN A 338 -3.25 -2.68 -17.24
C ASN A 338 -2.57 -2.88 -15.89
N ILE A 339 -2.66 -4.12 -15.39
CA ILE A 339 -1.83 -4.63 -14.31
C ILE A 339 -0.91 -5.71 -14.87
N THR A 340 0.38 -5.56 -14.60
CA THR A 340 1.41 -6.55 -14.98
C THR A 340 1.92 -7.30 -13.76
N VAL A 341 2.15 -8.61 -13.90
CA VAL A 341 2.60 -9.49 -12.82
C VAL A 341 4.06 -9.88 -13.03
N TYR A 342 4.84 -9.82 -11.95
CA TYR A 342 6.24 -10.22 -11.93
C TYR A 342 6.44 -11.31 -10.89
N LYS A 343 7.11 -12.39 -11.25
CA LYS A 343 7.60 -13.38 -10.29
C LYS A 343 8.79 -12.80 -9.56
N ARG A 344 8.76 -12.86 -8.23
CA ARG A 344 9.85 -12.43 -7.36
C ARG A 344 10.79 -13.59 -7.06
N ASN A 345 12.07 -13.37 -7.22
CA ASN A 345 13.08 -14.27 -6.71
C ASN A 345 13.36 -13.96 -5.24
N LYS A 346 12.86 -14.78 -4.31
CA LYS A 346 13.04 -14.59 -2.86
C LYS A 346 14.50 -14.59 -2.38
N LYS A 347 15.45 -15.05 -3.20
CA LYS A 347 16.87 -15.07 -2.81
C LYS A 347 17.60 -13.77 -3.13
N ASN A 348 17.26 -13.10 -4.24
CA ASN A 348 17.98 -11.90 -4.70
C ASN A 348 17.06 -10.71 -4.99
N GLY A 349 15.77 -10.83 -4.71
CA GLY A 349 14.74 -9.80 -4.87
C GLY A 349 14.31 -9.54 -6.31
N LYS A 350 15.09 -9.99 -7.29
CA LYS A 350 14.88 -9.63 -8.70
C LYS A 350 13.53 -10.10 -9.23
N LEU A 351 13.00 -9.32 -10.15
CA LEU A 351 11.71 -9.51 -10.77
C LEU A 351 11.86 -10.19 -12.13
N THR A 352 10.88 -11.01 -12.50
CA THR A 352 10.77 -11.57 -13.85
C THR A 352 9.33 -11.44 -14.30
N ARG A 353 9.10 -10.69 -15.37
CA ARG A 353 7.77 -10.44 -15.91
C ARG A 353 7.11 -11.75 -16.35
N LEU A 354 5.84 -11.92 -15.99
CA LEU A 354 5.00 -12.98 -16.51
C LEU A 354 4.31 -12.54 -17.82
N PRO A 355 3.98 -13.47 -18.72
CA PRO A 355 3.41 -13.12 -20.03
C PRO A 355 1.98 -12.57 -19.96
N HIS A 356 1.27 -12.78 -18.84
CA HIS A 356 -0.11 -12.38 -18.68
C HIS A 356 -0.23 -11.02 -17.98
N THR A 357 -1.17 -10.22 -18.47
CA THR A 357 -1.61 -8.95 -17.88
C THR A 357 -3.13 -8.95 -17.82
N VAL A 358 -3.72 -8.11 -16.97
CA VAL A 358 -5.17 -7.83 -17.01
C VAL A 358 -5.38 -6.36 -17.39
N GLU A 359 -6.32 -6.12 -18.30
CA GLU A 359 -6.72 -4.77 -18.68
C GLU A 359 -7.60 -4.15 -17.60
N THR A 360 -7.35 -2.89 -17.28
CA THR A 360 -8.16 -2.09 -16.37
C THR A 360 -7.81 -0.63 -16.61
N GLU A 361 -8.82 0.23 -16.61
CA GLU A 361 -8.60 1.63 -16.94
C GLU A 361 -7.88 2.34 -15.80
N ARG A 362 -6.70 2.89 -16.08
CA ARG A 362 -5.95 3.77 -15.16
C ARG A 362 -5.89 3.28 -13.70
N PRO A 363 -5.43 2.03 -13.44
CA PRO A 363 -5.34 1.49 -12.09
C PRO A 363 -4.30 2.27 -11.28
N ILE A 364 -4.63 2.58 -10.03
CA ILE A 364 -3.79 3.39 -9.13
C ILE A 364 -3.76 2.88 -7.69
N CYS A 365 -4.49 1.82 -7.35
CA CYS A 365 -4.42 1.16 -6.06
C CYS A 365 -4.73 -0.33 -6.22
N ILE A 366 -3.90 -1.20 -5.66
CA ILE A 366 -4.10 -2.64 -5.56
C ILE A 366 -4.06 -3.01 -4.09
N LYS A 367 -5.10 -3.71 -3.61
CA LYS A 367 -5.13 -4.27 -2.25
C LYS A 367 -5.54 -5.73 -2.30
N PHE A 368 -4.71 -6.60 -1.73
CA PHE A 368 -5.10 -7.97 -1.43
C PHE A 368 -5.96 -8.00 -0.18
N PHE A 369 -7.04 -8.75 -0.21
CA PHE A 369 -7.91 -8.96 0.94
C PHE A 369 -7.44 -10.21 1.71
N SER A 370 -6.41 -10.03 2.52
CA SER A 370 -5.65 -11.10 3.20
C SER A 370 -5.30 -10.78 4.63
#